data_AF-A0A2V8H2D6-F1
#
_entry.id   AF-A0A2V8H2D6-F1
#
_cell.length_a   1.000
_cell.length_b   1.000
_cell.length_c   1.000
_cell.angle_alpha   90.00
_cell.angle_beta   90.00
_cell.angle_gamma   90.00
#
_symmetry.space_group_name_H-M   'P 1'
#
loop_
_entity.id
_entity.type
_entity.pdbx_description
1 polymer ?
#
loop_
_entity_poly.entity_id
_entity_poly.type
_entity_poly.pdbx_seq_one_letter_code
_entity_poly.pdbx_strand_id
1 'polypeptide(L)'
;THGHALWQRVFKGLAPRYPDIQATHLYIDALAMLLVQSPDQFQVIVTNNLFGDIVTDIGGALQGGLGMAASGNIHPGRTSMFEPVHGSAPPLAGKNIANPMGAILSAALMLETLGRADDARRIERAVEEAVHAGETTRDIGGSLGTREAGAAVVKRLR
;
A
#
# COMPACT_ATOMS: atom_id res chain seq x y z
N THR A 1 -16.36 -12.27 -21.29
CA THR A 1 -15.75 -11.93 -22.60
C THR A 1 -15.72 -10.43 -22.91
N HIS A 2 -16.77 -9.64 -22.60
CA HIS A 2 -16.80 -8.20 -22.96
C HIS A 2 -16.02 -7.26 -22.03
N GLY A 3 -15.96 -7.54 -20.73
CA GLY A 3 -15.31 -6.66 -19.75
C GLY A 3 -13.81 -6.48 -19.99
N HIS A 4 -13.09 -7.57 -20.25
CA HIS A 4 -11.65 -7.51 -20.53
C HIS A 4 -11.33 -6.81 -21.86
N ALA A 5 -12.13 -7.06 -22.90
CA ALA A 5 -11.97 -6.38 -24.19
C ALA A 5 -12.21 -4.87 -24.10
N LEU A 6 -13.18 -4.43 -23.28
CA LEU A 6 -13.39 -3.01 -22.97
C LEU A 6 -12.16 -2.42 -22.27
N TRP A 7 -11.66 -3.08 -21.24
CA TRP A 7 -10.47 -2.64 -20.48
C TRP A 7 -9.28 -2.42 -21.42
N GLN A 8 -8.94 -3.43 -22.22
CA GLN A 8 -7.81 -3.33 -23.17
C GLN A 8 -8.00 -2.21 -24.20
N ARG A 9 -9.21 -2.05 -24.74
CA ARG A 9 -9.50 -1.00 -25.73
C ARG A 9 -9.32 0.40 -25.13
N VAL A 10 -9.83 0.62 -23.92
CA VAL A 10 -9.70 1.91 -23.23
C VAL A 10 -8.23 2.21 -22.92
N PHE A 11 -7.49 1.24 -22.39
CA PHE A 11 -6.06 1.39 -22.10
C PHE A 11 -5.24 1.76 -23.35
N LYS A 12 -5.42 0.97 -24.42
CA LYS A 12 -4.74 1.23 -25.71
C LYS A 12 -5.11 2.58 -26.31
N GLY A 13 -6.35 3.04 -26.12
CA GLY A 13 -6.81 4.34 -26.59
C GLY A 13 -6.28 5.52 -25.75
N LEU A 14 -6.03 5.32 -24.46
CA LEU A 14 -5.49 6.35 -23.56
C LEU A 14 -3.97 6.48 -23.62
N ALA A 15 -3.24 5.37 -23.83
CA ALA A 15 -1.77 5.37 -23.82
C ALA A 15 -1.13 6.46 -24.72
N PRO A 16 -1.59 6.70 -25.97
CA PRO A 16 -1.02 7.77 -26.81
C PRO A 16 -1.20 9.20 -26.26
N ARG A 17 -2.11 9.41 -25.29
CA ARG A 17 -2.30 10.71 -24.63
C ARG A 17 -1.25 11.01 -23.56
N TYR A 18 -0.46 10.01 -23.17
CA TYR A 18 0.59 10.12 -22.16
C TYR A 18 1.90 9.54 -22.71
N PRO A 19 2.51 10.17 -23.74
CA PRO A 19 3.67 9.62 -24.46
C PRO A 19 4.91 9.44 -23.58
N ASP A 20 5.00 10.20 -22.48
CA ASP A 20 6.11 10.13 -21.52
C ASP A 20 6.01 8.92 -20.56
N ILE A 21 4.91 8.17 -20.61
CA ILE A 21 4.67 6.98 -19.78
C ILE A 21 4.73 5.74 -20.67
N GLN A 22 5.70 4.86 -20.41
CA GLN A 22 5.76 3.56 -21.08
C GLN A 22 4.56 2.69 -20.67
N ALA A 23 3.71 2.34 -21.64
CA ALA A 23 2.53 1.52 -21.42
C ALA A 23 2.75 0.07 -21.90
N THR A 24 2.63 -0.89 -20.98
CA THR A 24 2.69 -2.33 -21.28
C THR A 24 1.44 -3.02 -20.72
N HIS A 25 0.91 -4.00 -21.46
CA HIS A 25 -0.22 -4.82 -21.03
C HIS A 25 0.23 -6.25 -20.74
N LEU A 26 -0.14 -6.77 -19.57
CA LEU A 26 0.07 -8.16 -19.17
C LEU A 26 -1.29 -8.82 -18.85
N TYR A 27 -1.38 -10.12 -19.08
CA TYR A 27 -2.47 -10.91 -18.51
C TYR A 27 -2.24 -11.11 -17.01
N ILE A 28 -3.33 -11.32 -16.26
CA ILE A 28 -3.29 -11.31 -14.79
C ILE A 28 -2.45 -12.46 -14.21
N ASP A 29 -2.44 -13.61 -14.85
CA ASP A 29 -1.61 -14.77 -14.51
C ASP A 29 -0.12 -14.45 -14.70
N ALA A 30 0.25 -13.87 -15.84
CA ALA A 30 1.63 -13.42 -16.09
C ALA A 30 2.06 -12.32 -15.12
N LEU A 31 1.17 -11.36 -14.81
CA LEU A 31 1.43 -10.31 -13.83
C LEU A 31 1.68 -10.90 -12.43
N ALA A 32 0.82 -11.81 -11.96
CA ALA A 32 0.99 -12.45 -10.66
C ALA A 32 2.31 -13.24 -10.58
N MET A 33 2.66 -13.96 -11.64
CA MET A 33 3.95 -14.67 -11.73
C MET A 33 5.14 -13.71 -11.67
N LEU A 34 5.12 -12.61 -12.43
CA LEU A 34 6.21 -11.64 -12.48
C LEU A 34 6.34 -10.82 -11.20
N LEU A 35 5.24 -10.52 -10.51
CA LEU A 35 5.28 -9.89 -9.18
C LEU A 35 6.07 -10.74 -8.18
N VAL A 36 5.97 -12.06 -8.26
CA VAL A 36 6.74 -12.96 -7.38
C VAL A 36 8.20 -13.10 -7.83
N GLN A 37 8.46 -13.17 -9.13
CA GLN A 37 9.81 -13.44 -9.66
C GLN A 37 10.71 -12.20 -9.70
N SER A 38 10.17 -11.04 -10.07
CA SER A 38 10.92 -9.81 -10.31
C SER A 38 10.01 -8.58 -10.14
N PRO A 39 9.57 -8.27 -8.91
CA PRO A 39 8.64 -7.17 -8.64
C PRO A 39 9.23 -5.78 -8.95
N ASP A 40 10.56 -5.65 -8.93
CA ASP A 40 11.30 -4.40 -9.11
C ASP A 40 11.14 -3.77 -10.51
N GLN A 41 10.69 -4.54 -11.50
CA GLN A 41 10.40 -4.04 -12.84
C GLN A 41 9.13 -3.18 -12.92
N PHE A 42 8.26 -3.22 -11.89
CA PHE A 42 6.97 -2.54 -11.91
C PHE A 42 7.01 -1.22 -11.14
N GLN A 43 6.43 -0.18 -11.74
CA GLN A 43 6.27 1.13 -11.10
C GLN A 43 4.81 1.42 -10.75
N VAL A 44 3.90 1.28 -11.72
CA VAL A 44 2.46 1.48 -11.54
C VAL A 44 1.71 0.36 -12.25
N ILE A 45 0.80 -0.28 -11.51
CA ILE A 45 -0.10 -1.30 -12.05
C ILE A 45 -1.53 -0.76 -11.97
N VAL A 46 -2.26 -0.86 -13.08
CA VAL A 46 -3.67 -0.49 -13.16
C VAL A 46 -4.48 -1.68 -13.65
N THR A 47 -5.55 -2.02 -12.94
CA THR A 47 -6.36 -3.20 -13.23
C THR A 47 -7.81 -3.03 -12.76
N ASN A 48 -8.66 -4.02 -12.97
CA ASN A 48 -10.04 -4.01 -12.48
C ASN A 48 -10.11 -4.37 -10.98
N ASN A 49 -11.29 -4.19 -10.37
CA ASN A 49 -11.51 -4.35 -8.93
C ASN A 49 -11.00 -5.72 -8.39
N LEU A 50 -11.52 -6.84 -8.91
CA LEU A 50 -11.16 -8.17 -8.41
C LEU A 50 -9.67 -8.49 -8.56
N PHE A 51 -9.07 -8.12 -9.70
CA PHE A 51 -7.65 -8.34 -9.92
C PHE A 51 -6.79 -7.40 -9.08
N GLY A 52 -7.27 -6.19 -8.82
CA GLY A 52 -6.64 -5.21 -7.93
C GLY A 52 -6.49 -5.78 -6.54
N ASP A 53 -7.58 -6.26 -5.96
CA ASP A 53 -7.64 -6.91 -4.64
C ASP A 53 -6.57 -8.01 -4.49
N ILE A 54 -6.48 -8.90 -5.49
CA ILE A 54 -5.50 -9.99 -5.49
C ILE A 54 -4.06 -9.48 -5.60
N VAL A 55 -3.75 -8.58 -6.54
CA VAL A 55 -2.37 -8.15 -6.76
C VAL A 55 -1.87 -7.22 -5.66
N THR A 56 -2.75 -6.45 -5.02
CA THR A 56 -2.38 -5.63 -3.86
C THR A 56 -2.04 -6.49 -2.65
N ASP A 57 -2.70 -7.63 -2.45
CA ASP A 57 -2.36 -8.59 -1.40
C ASP A 57 -1.01 -9.27 -1.66
N ILE A 58 -0.73 -9.64 -2.91
CA ILE A 58 0.60 -10.14 -3.31
C ILE A 58 1.67 -9.08 -3.02
N GLY A 59 1.44 -7.82 -3.43
CA GLY A 59 2.35 -6.71 -3.16
C GLY A 59 2.56 -6.49 -1.66
N GLY A 60 1.49 -6.57 -0.87
CA GLY A 60 1.53 -6.51 0.59
C GLY A 60 2.42 -7.61 1.20
N ALA A 61 2.31 -8.84 0.71
CA ALA A 61 3.15 -9.95 1.17
C ALA A 61 4.64 -9.75 0.85
N LEU A 62 4.96 -9.19 -0.33
CA LEU A 62 6.34 -8.95 -0.76
C LEU A 62 7.07 -7.89 0.08
N GLN A 63 6.35 -6.88 0.59
CA GLN A 63 6.94 -5.78 1.38
C GLN A 63 7.02 -6.04 2.89
N GLY A 64 6.72 -7.26 3.35
CA GLY A 64 6.74 -7.63 4.78
C GLY A 64 5.37 -7.94 5.39
N GLY A 65 4.29 -7.92 4.60
CA GLY A 65 2.96 -8.35 4.99
C GLY A 65 1.90 -7.24 4.97
N LEU A 66 0.64 -7.64 5.05
CA LEU A 66 -0.52 -6.74 5.00
C LEU A 66 -0.54 -5.69 6.13
N GLY A 67 0.16 -5.94 7.24
CA GLY A 67 0.31 -4.98 8.35
C GLY A 67 1.03 -3.68 7.96
N MET A 68 1.79 -3.68 6.86
CA MET A 68 2.51 -2.51 6.34
C MET A 68 1.76 -1.78 5.22
N ALA A 69 0.75 -2.40 4.64
CA ALA A 69 0.14 -1.93 3.40
C ALA A 69 -0.84 -0.77 3.67
N ALA A 70 -0.47 0.43 3.23
CA ALA A 70 -1.33 1.61 3.23
C ALA A 70 -2.18 1.69 1.96
N SER A 71 -3.36 2.33 2.06
CA SER A 71 -4.21 2.54 0.89
C SER A 71 -5.03 3.83 0.96
N GLY A 72 -5.55 4.23 -0.20
CA GLY A 72 -6.40 5.40 -0.36
C GLY A 72 -7.46 5.19 -1.45
N ASN A 73 -8.72 5.35 -1.06
CA ASN A 73 -9.87 5.43 -1.95
C ASN A 73 -10.06 6.91 -2.36
N ILE A 74 -9.49 7.28 -3.50
CA ILE A 74 -9.44 8.68 -3.95
C ILE A 74 -10.70 9.04 -4.75
N HIS A 75 -11.41 10.08 -4.31
CA HIS A 75 -12.51 10.68 -5.07
C HIS A 75 -12.18 12.13 -5.45
N PRO A 76 -11.71 12.39 -6.68
CA PRO A 76 -11.42 13.75 -7.14
C PRO A 76 -12.64 14.67 -6.96
N GLY A 77 -12.43 15.85 -6.37
CA GLY A 77 -13.48 16.85 -6.12
C GLY A 77 -14.47 16.50 -5.00
N ARG A 78 -14.27 15.41 -4.26
CA ARG A 78 -15.08 15.04 -3.07
C ARG A 78 -14.18 14.48 -1.96
N THR A 79 -14.81 13.99 -0.89
CA THR A 79 -14.11 13.34 0.21
C THR A 79 -13.52 11.99 -0.22
N SER A 80 -12.21 11.83 -0.02
CA SER A 80 -11.49 10.56 -0.13
C SER A 80 -11.45 9.82 1.21
N MET A 81 -11.18 8.51 1.20
CA MET A 81 -11.04 7.68 2.39
C MET A 81 -9.67 6.99 2.40
N PHE A 82 -8.98 6.99 3.54
CA PHE A 82 -7.65 6.38 3.68
C PHE A 82 -7.70 5.34 4.79
N GLU A 83 -7.28 4.13 4.47
CA GLU A 83 -7.37 2.95 5.33
C GLU A 83 -6.24 1.97 5.02
N PRO A 84 -5.77 1.16 5.98
CA PRO A 84 -4.85 0.07 5.66
C PRO A 84 -5.54 -0.97 4.77
N VAL A 85 -4.75 -1.69 3.96
CA VAL A 85 -5.27 -2.77 3.11
C VAL A 85 -5.83 -3.93 3.94
N HIS A 86 -5.22 -4.20 5.11
CA HIS A 86 -5.62 -5.34 5.93
C HIS A 86 -7.05 -5.20 6.49
N GLY A 87 -7.75 -6.34 6.63
CA GLY A 87 -9.05 -6.40 7.28
C GLY A 87 -9.01 -6.28 8.81
N SER A 88 -10.12 -6.64 9.45
CA SER A 88 -10.33 -6.46 10.90
C SER A 88 -9.53 -7.41 11.81
N ALA A 89 -8.95 -8.47 11.25
CA ALA A 89 -8.18 -9.51 11.96
C ALA A 89 -8.75 -9.86 13.36
N PRO A 90 -9.99 -10.39 13.47
CA PRO A 90 -10.66 -10.61 14.76
C PRO A 90 -9.85 -11.40 15.81
N PRO A 91 -9.03 -12.40 15.42
CA PRO A 91 -8.17 -13.10 16.39
C PRO A 91 -7.13 -12.22 17.09
N LEU A 92 -6.77 -11.05 16.55
CA LEU A 92 -5.79 -10.11 17.13
C LEU A 92 -6.43 -9.01 17.97
N ALA A 93 -7.76 -8.82 17.86
CA ALA A 93 -8.48 -7.74 18.50
C ALA A 93 -8.30 -7.75 20.02
N GLY A 94 -7.97 -6.59 20.60
CA GLY A 94 -7.79 -6.41 22.05
C GLY A 94 -6.49 -6.98 22.63
N LYS A 95 -5.64 -7.63 21.82
CA LYS A 95 -4.44 -8.34 22.33
C LYS A 95 -3.14 -7.53 22.31
N ASN A 96 -3.16 -6.30 21.79
CA ASN A 96 -1.97 -5.45 21.64
C ASN A 96 -0.86 -6.11 20.78
N ILE A 97 -1.23 -6.83 19.73
CA ILE A 97 -0.28 -7.52 18.83
C ILE A 97 -0.49 -7.20 17.35
N ALA A 98 -1.47 -6.35 17.02
CA ALA A 98 -1.69 -5.90 15.65
C ALA A 98 -0.61 -4.89 15.24
N ASN A 99 -0.15 -4.98 14.00
CA ASN A 99 0.79 -4.03 13.42
C ASN A 99 0.08 -2.71 13.09
N PRO A 100 0.49 -1.56 13.66
CA PRO A 100 -0.17 -0.28 13.39
C PRO A 100 0.36 0.44 12.13
N MET A 101 1.44 -0.05 11.49
CA MET A 101 2.19 0.72 10.50
C MET A 101 1.35 1.06 9.26
N GLY A 102 0.57 0.12 8.71
CA GLY A 102 -0.28 0.37 7.54
C GLY A 102 -1.32 1.47 7.79
N ALA A 103 -1.90 1.54 8.99
CA ALA A 103 -2.83 2.60 9.37
C ALA A 103 -2.12 3.96 9.50
N ILE A 104 -0.93 3.98 10.10
CA ILE A 104 -0.11 5.19 10.23
C ILE A 104 0.31 5.71 8.85
N LEU A 105 0.78 4.84 7.96
CA LEU A 105 1.16 5.18 6.59
C LEU A 105 -0.05 5.62 5.75
N SER A 106 -1.24 5.08 6.00
CA SER A 106 -2.48 5.57 5.36
C SER A 106 -2.81 7.00 5.79
N ALA A 107 -2.50 7.38 7.04
CA ALA A 107 -2.59 8.77 7.48
C ALA A 107 -1.54 9.67 6.80
N ALA A 108 -0.35 9.15 6.48
CA ALA A 108 0.64 9.88 5.67
C ALA A 108 0.12 10.15 4.25
N LEU A 109 -0.45 9.15 3.58
CA LEU A 109 -1.10 9.31 2.26
C LEU A 109 -2.23 10.35 2.30
N MET A 110 -3.01 10.37 3.38
CA MET A 110 -4.04 11.38 3.59
C MET A 110 -3.43 12.79 3.68
N LEU A 111 -2.39 12.97 4.49
CA LEU A 111 -1.71 14.26 4.64
C LEU A 111 -1.13 14.75 3.32
N GLU A 112 -0.50 13.87 2.55
CA GLU A 112 0.00 14.20 1.21
C GLU A 112 -1.14 14.69 0.31
N THR A 113 -2.27 13.97 0.28
CA THR A 113 -3.46 14.36 -0.49
C THR A 113 -4.05 15.71 -0.05
N LEU A 114 -3.89 16.08 1.23
CA LEU A 114 -4.30 17.38 1.78
C LEU A 114 -3.26 18.49 1.56
N GLY A 115 -2.20 18.24 0.79
CA GLY A 115 -1.13 19.20 0.51
C GLY A 115 -0.17 19.40 1.69
N ARG A 116 -0.08 18.44 2.61
CA ARG A 116 0.85 18.42 3.76
C ARG A 116 1.98 17.43 3.51
N ALA A 117 2.64 17.56 2.37
CA ALA A 117 3.66 16.61 1.93
C ALA A 117 4.87 16.53 2.89
N ASP A 118 5.23 17.63 3.56
CA ASP A 118 6.30 17.61 4.57
C ASP A 118 5.92 16.77 5.79
N ASP A 119 4.67 16.86 6.25
CA ASP A 119 4.18 16.07 7.39
C ASP A 119 4.05 14.60 7.02
N ALA A 120 3.57 14.30 5.81
CA ALA A 120 3.52 12.93 5.28
C ALA A 120 4.92 12.28 5.29
N ARG A 121 5.93 12.97 4.71
CA ARG A 121 7.31 12.49 4.69
C ARG A 121 7.92 12.32 6.09
N ARG A 122 7.53 13.15 7.06
CA ARG A 122 7.98 12.98 8.47
C ARG A 122 7.44 11.68 9.06
N ILE A 123 6.17 11.34 8.79
CA ILE A 123 5.57 10.09 9.22
C ILE A 123 6.24 8.89 8.55
N GLU A 124 6.43 8.94 7.23
CA GLU A 124 7.10 7.87 6.47
C GLU A 124 8.51 7.59 7.03
N ARG A 125 9.32 8.63 7.21
CA ARG A 125 10.67 8.48 7.81
C ARG A 125 10.62 7.93 9.23
N ALA A 126 9.67 8.37 10.05
CA ALA A 126 9.53 7.86 11.41
C ALA A 126 9.15 6.36 11.45
N VAL A 127 8.35 5.89 10.50
CA VAL A 127 8.04 4.46 10.32
C VAL A 127 9.27 3.70 9.83
N GLU A 128 9.95 4.20 8.81
CA GLU A 128 11.18 3.62 8.24
C GLU A 128 12.27 3.44 9.32
N GLU A 129 12.55 4.48 10.10
CA GLU A 129 13.52 4.45 11.20
C GLU A 129 13.11 3.49 12.34
N ALA A 130 11.79 3.30 12.58
CA ALA A 130 11.31 2.33 13.56
C ALA A 130 11.53 0.89 13.07
N VAL A 131 11.28 0.64 11.79
CA VAL A 131 11.55 -0.64 11.12
C VAL A 131 13.05 -0.95 11.13
N HIS A 132 13.91 -0.01 10.76
CA HIS A 132 15.36 -0.21 10.77
C HIS A 132 15.94 -0.47 12.17
N ALA A 133 15.33 0.10 13.20
CA ALA A 133 15.73 -0.15 14.58
C ALA A 133 15.20 -1.48 15.16
N GLY A 134 14.35 -2.22 14.41
CA GLY A 134 13.68 -3.42 14.91
C GLY A 134 12.63 -3.13 16.00
N GLU A 135 12.23 -1.87 16.18
CA GLU A 135 11.22 -1.44 17.15
C GLU A 135 9.81 -1.61 16.56
N THR A 136 9.47 -2.85 16.21
CA THR A 136 8.26 -3.22 15.48
C THR A 136 7.50 -4.39 16.11
N THR A 137 6.32 -4.69 15.57
CA THR A 137 5.53 -5.87 15.94
C THR A 137 6.10 -7.16 15.34
N ARG A 138 5.64 -8.30 15.87
CA ARG A 138 6.19 -9.63 15.54
C ARG A 138 6.02 -10.05 14.08
N ASP A 139 4.97 -9.61 13.42
CA ASP A 139 4.67 -9.94 12.02
C ASP A 139 5.73 -9.42 11.05
N ILE A 140 6.44 -8.35 11.43
CA ILE A 140 7.55 -7.76 10.66
C ILE A 140 8.90 -7.89 11.38
N GLY A 141 9.06 -8.93 12.21
CA GLY A 141 10.34 -9.34 12.80
C GLY A 141 10.72 -8.68 14.12
N GLY A 142 9.88 -7.81 14.69
CA GLY A 142 10.12 -7.19 15.99
C GLY A 142 9.56 -8.00 17.16
N SER A 143 9.51 -7.37 18.35
CA SER A 143 9.00 -7.98 19.58
C SER A 143 7.97 -7.14 20.32
N LEU A 144 7.68 -5.94 19.82
CA LEU A 144 6.79 -4.97 20.45
C LEU A 144 5.32 -5.37 20.29
N GLY A 145 4.49 -4.85 21.20
CA GLY A 145 3.05 -4.80 20.99
C GLY A 145 2.63 -3.57 20.17
N THR A 146 1.35 -3.49 19.83
CA THR A 146 0.77 -2.41 19.01
C THR A 146 1.08 -1.02 19.57
N ARG A 147 0.85 -0.82 20.88
CA ARG A 147 1.06 0.46 21.56
C ARG A 147 2.52 0.85 21.57
N GLU A 148 3.40 -0.10 21.86
CA GLU A 148 4.83 0.13 21.96
C GLU A 148 5.44 0.44 20.58
N ALA A 149 5.01 -0.24 19.52
CA ALA A 149 5.38 0.08 18.15
C ALA A 149 4.89 1.48 17.74
N GLY A 150 3.64 1.84 18.07
CA GLY A 150 3.14 3.21 17.84
C GLY A 150 3.95 4.28 18.59
N ALA A 151 4.34 4.01 19.84
CA ALA A 151 5.20 4.91 20.62
C ALA A 151 6.59 5.06 20.00
N ALA A 152 7.15 3.98 19.43
CA ALA A 152 8.42 4.03 18.72
C ALA A 152 8.39 4.96 17.50
N VAL A 153 7.30 4.97 16.74
CA VAL A 153 7.09 5.93 15.64
C VAL A 153 6.99 7.36 16.19
N VAL A 154 6.19 7.60 17.23
CA VAL A 154 6.02 8.93 17.83
C VAL A 154 7.35 9.51 18.34
N LYS A 155 8.23 8.68 18.90
CA LYS A 155 9.56 9.09 19.39
C LYS A 155 10.42 9.73 18.29
N ARG A 156 10.23 9.35 17.02
CA ARG A 156 10.98 9.81 15.84
C ARG A 156 10.35 10.99 15.11
N LEU A 157 9.12 11.35 15.46
CA LEU A 157 8.47 12.54 14.93
C LEU A 157 8.94 13.85 15.59
N ARG A 158 9.67 13.73 16.72
CA ARG A 158 10.13 14.83 17.57
C ARG A 158 11.42 15.44 17.09
#